data_AF-A0ABD7F246-F1
#
_entry.id   AF-A0ABD7F246-F1
#
_cell.length_a   1.000
_cell.length_b   1.000
_cell.length_c   1.000
_cell.angle_alpha   90.00
_cell.angle_beta   90.00
_cell.angle_gamma   90.00
#
_symmetry.space_group_name_H-M   'P 1'
#
loop_
_entity.id
_entity.type
_entity.pdbx_description
1 polymer ?
#
loop_
_entity_poly.entity_id
_entity_poly.type
_entity_poly.pdbx_seq_one_letter_code
_entity_poly.pdbx_strand_id
1 'polypeptide(L)'
;MKMIRHLVQSCLLLFFLLLTACSNDHLPRDNGNKKSMNSLTLYFNKETGTQFAARTQAHSSNPLPTSSTTFYNLDWDNHPIDIKIEHGPNSITLHHVIGVQTGVGKNYNFMVTGYDPISAGLTDENSMSHDQARLEMLSIFKHLKDKGWQRYISLSEPRLTGKDAWDYAQKEFYELDPDYPYTLDEWMQLEDGSRWLLQANGIYMTMTMRRDESKMDPQKPGAYYISYEFVSEKEYYAPYFKDDDLKKWEINAARWVALYPGIKKEMNQIRAKKEAELKAQGIMIDESYQDPPLVSKK
;
A
#
# COMPACT_ATOMS: atom_id res chain seq x y z
N MET A 1 1.01 -26.82 -74.53
CA MET A 1 0.27 -28.08 -74.35
C MET A 1 0.12 -28.31 -72.85
N LYS A 2 -1.13 -28.33 -72.36
CA LYS A 2 -1.68 -28.66 -71.02
C LYS A 2 -0.71 -28.70 -69.80
N MET A 3 -0.80 -27.77 -68.83
CA MET A 3 -1.74 -27.71 -67.69
C MET A 3 -1.58 -28.81 -66.61
N ILE A 4 -1.61 -28.36 -65.34
CA ILE A 4 -1.96 -29.03 -64.05
C ILE A 4 -0.72 -29.20 -63.13
N ARG A 5 -0.51 -28.49 -62.00
CA ARG A 5 -1.30 -28.07 -60.81
C ARG A 5 -0.77 -28.84 -59.57
N HIS A 6 -0.42 -28.08 -58.52
CA HIS A 6 -0.34 -28.48 -57.10
C HIS A 6 0.89 -29.30 -56.69
N LEU A 7 1.51 -29.10 -55.52
CA LEU A 7 1.14 -28.31 -54.35
C LEU A 7 2.42 -27.95 -53.58
N VAL A 8 2.44 -26.70 -53.15
CA VAL A 8 3.31 -26.04 -52.18
C VAL A 8 3.34 -26.82 -50.87
N GLN A 9 4.45 -27.49 -50.54
CA GLN A 9 4.72 -27.94 -49.17
C GLN A 9 6.17 -28.44 -49.04
N SER A 10 7.16 -27.54 -48.93
CA SER A 10 8.50 -27.82 -48.35
C SER A 10 9.45 -26.61 -48.42
N CYS A 11 9.01 -25.42 -48.00
CA CYS A 11 9.96 -24.28 -47.92
C CYS A 11 9.57 -23.19 -46.91
N LEU A 12 8.89 -23.54 -45.81
CA LEU A 12 8.66 -22.63 -44.69
C LEU A 12 8.90 -23.38 -43.38
N LEU A 13 10.15 -23.50 -42.97
CA LEU A 13 10.54 -23.99 -41.65
C LEU A 13 11.99 -23.60 -41.38
N LEU A 14 12.29 -22.30 -41.38
CA LEU A 14 13.57 -21.75 -40.91
C LEU A 14 13.55 -20.21 -40.88
N PHE A 15 12.55 -19.59 -40.25
CA PHE A 15 12.61 -18.14 -39.93
C PHE A 15 11.65 -17.74 -38.81
N PHE A 16 11.74 -18.41 -37.67
CA PHE A 16 11.18 -17.92 -36.40
C PHE A 16 11.97 -18.58 -35.28
N LEU A 17 12.96 -17.89 -34.73
CA LEU A 17 13.56 -18.13 -33.40
C LEU A 17 14.76 -17.19 -33.19
N LEU A 18 14.52 -15.88 -33.14
CA LEU A 18 15.41 -14.90 -32.51
C LEU A 18 14.56 -13.80 -31.86
N LEU A 19 13.82 -14.20 -30.83
CA LEU A 19 13.39 -13.32 -29.74
C LEU A 19 13.78 -14.03 -28.46
N THR A 20 15.07 -14.03 -28.15
CA THR A 20 15.55 -14.39 -26.83
C THR A 20 15.21 -13.25 -25.88
N ALA A 21 14.33 -13.59 -24.96
CA ALA A 21 13.88 -12.82 -23.81
C ALA A 21 15.00 -12.01 -23.16
N CYS A 22 14.72 -10.72 -22.90
CA CYS A 22 15.31 -10.05 -21.75
C CYS A 22 14.76 -10.75 -20.50
N SER A 23 15.65 -11.41 -19.76
CA SER A 23 15.34 -12.06 -18.50
C SER A 23 14.89 -11.01 -17.47
N ASN A 24 13.62 -11.04 -17.09
CA ASN A 24 13.14 -10.41 -15.86
C ASN A 24 13.53 -11.31 -14.67
N ASP A 25 14.80 -11.31 -14.29
CA ASP A 25 15.31 -12.07 -13.13
C ASP A 25 15.37 -11.20 -11.85
N HIS A 26 14.31 -10.42 -11.60
CA HIS A 26 14.08 -9.74 -10.32
C HIS A 26 12.63 -9.94 -9.83
N LEU A 27 12.13 -11.17 -9.95
CA LEU A 27 11.05 -11.62 -9.08
C LEU A 27 11.70 -12.12 -7.78
N PRO A 28 11.10 -11.88 -6.61
CA PRO A 28 11.44 -12.64 -5.42
C PRO A 28 11.32 -14.11 -5.79
N ARG A 29 12.45 -14.79 -5.78
CA ARG A 29 12.52 -16.21 -6.11
C ARG A 29 11.74 -16.94 -5.03
N ASP A 30 10.63 -17.56 -5.42
CA ASP A 30 9.92 -18.55 -4.61
C ASP A 30 10.88 -19.74 -4.41
N ASN A 31 11.75 -19.61 -3.40
CA ASN A 31 12.62 -20.67 -2.97
C ASN A 31 11.72 -21.71 -2.32
N GLY A 32 11.35 -22.72 -3.11
CA GLY A 32 10.55 -23.89 -2.74
C GLY A 32 11.13 -24.77 -1.63
N ASN A 33 11.56 -24.17 -0.52
CA ASN A 33 11.66 -24.83 0.76
C ASN A 33 10.24 -24.99 1.30
N LYS A 34 9.69 -26.19 1.08
CA LYS A 34 8.59 -26.75 1.87
C LYS A 34 9.02 -26.89 3.34
N LYS A 35 9.17 -25.77 4.03
CA LYS A 35 8.99 -25.66 5.47
C LYS A 35 7.59 -25.06 5.58
N SER A 36 6.66 -25.81 6.16
CA SER A 36 5.28 -25.34 6.40
C SER A 36 5.32 -24.03 7.19
N MET A 37 5.38 -22.87 6.50
CA MET A 37 5.26 -21.57 7.13
C MET A 37 3.82 -21.40 7.56
N ASN A 38 3.63 -21.05 8.82
CA ASN A 38 2.33 -20.68 9.37
C ASN A 38 1.89 -19.37 8.71
N SER A 39 1.33 -19.42 7.50
CA SER A 39 0.77 -18.23 6.86
C SER A 39 -0.50 -17.84 7.60
N LEU A 40 -0.55 -16.61 8.13
CA LEU A 40 -1.75 -16.08 8.78
C LEU A 40 -2.55 -15.27 7.77
N THR A 41 -3.87 -15.48 7.74
CA THR A 41 -4.79 -14.63 6.96
C THR A 41 -5.46 -13.60 7.87
N LEU A 42 -5.44 -12.35 7.41
CA LEU A 42 -6.08 -11.20 8.02
C LEU A 42 -7.33 -10.80 7.23
N TYR A 43 -8.36 -10.34 7.95
CA TYR A 43 -9.68 -10.07 7.39
C TYR A 43 -10.23 -8.73 7.90
N PHE A 44 -10.85 -7.96 7.02
CA PHE A 44 -11.57 -6.74 7.40
C PHE A 44 -13.05 -7.04 7.61
N ASN A 45 -13.63 -6.53 8.69
CA ASN A 45 -15.07 -6.59 8.97
C ASN A 45 -15.66 -8.02 9.02
N LYS A 46 -14.86 -9.02 9.38
CA LYS A 46 -15.29 -10.43 9.50
C LYS A 46 -15.28 -10.97 10.92
N GLU A 47 -14.53 -10.35 11.81
CA GLU A 47 -14.36 -10.81 13.18
C GLU A 47 -14.23 -9.62 14.13
N THR A 48 -14.67 -9.83 15.37
CA THR A 48 -14.42 -8.89 16.48
C THR A 48 -12.98 -9.00 16.97
N GLY A 49 -12.51 -8.04 17.75
CA GLY A 49 -11.18 -8.12 18.39
C GLY A 49 -10.99 -9.38 19.25
N THR A 50 -12.04 -9.83 19.95
CA THR A 50 -11.99 -11.06 20.76
C THR A 50 -11.94 -12.33 19.91
N GLN A 51 -12.66 -12.36 18.79
CA GLN A 51 -12.59 -13.46 17.81
C GLN A 51 -11.21 -13.50 17.15
N PHE A 52 -10.67 -12.35 16.77
CA PHE A 52 -9.30 -12.22 16.26
C PHE A 52 -8.29 -12.79 17.26
N ALA A 53 -8.30 -12.33 18.51
CA ALA A 53 -7.39 -12.80 19.55
C ALA A 53 -7.50 -14.31 19.80
N ALA A 54 -8.71 -14.85 19.84
CA ALA A 54 -8.93 -16.28 20.04
C ALA A 54 -8.36 -17.12 18.87
N ARG A 55 -8.48 -16.63 17.64
CA ARG A 55 -8.02 -17.31 16.42
C ARG A 55 -6.51 -17.21 16.23
N THR A 56 -5.93 -16.04 16.49
CA THR A 56 -4.51 -15.74 16.20
C THR A 56 -3.61 -15.90 17.40
N GLN A 57 -4.17 -16.07 18.60
CA GLN A 57 -3.44 -16.04 19.88
C GLN A 57 -2.74 -14.69 20.14
N ALA A 58 -3.24 -13.60 19.54
CA ALA A 58 -2.71 -12.26 19.74
C ALA A 58 -2.77 -11.84 21.22
N HIS A 59 -1.71 -11.18 21.68
CA HIS A 59 -1.67 -10.61 23.01
C HIS A 59 -2.50 -9.31 23.03
N SER A 60 -3.53 -9.28 23.87
CA SER A 60 -4.31 -8.07 24.10
C SER A 60 -3.61 -7.17 25.12
N SER A 61 -3.36 -5.92 24.76
CA SER A 61 -2.89 -4.89 25.66
C SER A 61 -3.90 -3.75 25.74
N ASN A 62 -4.01 -3.16 26.93
CA ASN A 62 -4.76 -1.93 27.11
C ASN A 62 -3.80 -0.91 27.75
N PRO A 63 -3.21 0.01 26.96
CA PRO A 63 -2.11 0.85 27.43
C PRO A 63 -2.51 1.79 28.58
N LEU A 64 -3.82 2.05 28.77
CA LEU A 64 -4.35 2.80 29.88
C LEU A 64 -5.66 2.18 30.39
N PRO A 65 -5.92 2.09 31.72
CA PRO A 65 -7.19 1.57 32.27
C PRO A 65 -8.44 2.32 31.76
N THR A 66 -8.26 3.59 31.35
CA THR A 66 -9.31 4.48 30.84
C THR A 66 -9.42 4.47 29.31
N SER A 67 -8.51 3.82 28.59
CA SER A 67 -8.54 3.79 27.13
C SER A 67 -9.82 3.16 26.61
N SER A 68 -10.39 3.79 25.59
CA SER A 68 -11.55 3.30 24.83
C SER A 68 -11.16 2.30 23.75
N THR A 69 -9.89 1.87 23.68
CA THR A 69 -9.35 0.98 22.65
C THR A 69 -8.55 -0.15 23.30
N THR A 70 -8.82 -1.39 22.87
CA THR A 70 -7.99 -2.56 23.15
C THR A 70 -7.13 -2.84 21.92
N PHE A 71 -5.82 -3.03 22.14
CA PHE A 71 -4.88 -3.37 21.08
C PHE A 71 -4.58 -4.86 21.11
N TYR A 72 -4.49 -5.48 19.95
CA TYR A 72 -4.12 -6.88 19.78
C TYR A 72 -2.85 -6.95 18.96
N ASN A 73 -1.83 -7.59 19.52
CA ASN A 73 -0.49 -7.62 18.95
C ASN A 73 -0.07 -9.06 18.66
N LEU A 74 0.52 -9.24 17.49
CA LEU A 74 1.24 -10.43 17.09
C LEU A 74 2.67 -9.99 16.79
N ASP A 75 3.63 -10.71 17.37
CA ASP A 75 5.05 -10.44 17.22
C ASP A 75 5.75 -11.75 16.91
N TRP A 76 6.61 -11.73 15.89
CA TRP A 76 7.41 -12.87 15.47
C TRP A 76 8.91 -12.60 15.59
N ASP A 77 9.31 -11.46 16.17
CA ASP A 77 10.70 -11.05 16.35
C ASP A 77 11.54 -11.29 15.08
N ASN A 78 12.57 -12.13 15.16
CA ASN A 78 13.48 -12.49 14.08
C ASN A 78 13.02 -13.71 13.25
N HIS A 79 11.74 -14.07 13.33
CA HIS A 79 11.14 -15.20 12.60
C HIS A 79 10.03 -14.72 11.66
N PRO A 80 10.39 -13.99 10.60
CA PRO A 80 9.41 -13.44 9.66
C PRO A 80 8.46 -14.51 9.12
N ILE A 81 7.21 -14.11 8.90
CA ILE A 81 6.18 -14.94 8.26
C ILE A 81 5.52 -14.24 7.07
N ASP A 82 4.83 -15.03 6.25
CA ASP A 82 3.94 -14.51 5.23
C ASP A 82 2.55 -14.21 5.83
N ILE A 83 2.03 -13.01 5.55
CA ILE A 83 0.67 -12.61 5.89
C ILE A 83 -0.15 -12.45 4.62
N LYS A 84 -1.29 -13.16 4.54
CA LYS A 84 -2.27 -12.92 3.51
C LYS A 84 -3.28 -11.86 3.97
N ILE A 85 -3.37 -10.77 3.23
CA ILE A 85 -4.47 -9.81 3.34
C ILE A 85 -5.60 -10.29 2.44
N GLU A 86 -6.67 -10.86 3.03
CA GLU A 86 -7.82 -11.33 2.26
C GLU A 86 -8.70 -10.14 1.85
N HIS A 87 -8.78 -9.90 0.54
CA HIS A 87 -9.57 -8.82 -0.05
C HIS A 87 -10.10 -9.19 -1.44
N GLY A 88 -10.60 -10.43 -1.59
CA GLY A 88 -11.14 -10.93 -2.86
C GLY A 88 -10.12 -10.85 -4.00
N PRO A 89 -10.45 -10.25 -5.16
CA PRO A 89 -9.50 -10.14 -6.28
C PRO A 89 -8.29 -9.26 -5.97
N ASN A 90 -8.36 -8.39 -4.95
CA ASN A 90 -7.27 -7.53 -4.51
C ASN A 90 -6.44 -8.14 -3.38
N SER A 91 -6.63 -9.42 -3.07
CA SER A 91 -5.84 -10.10 -2.04
C SER A 91 -4.35 -10.10 -2.38
N ILE A 92 -3.53 -9.82 -1.37
CA ILE A 92 -2.07 -9.76 -1.46
C ILE A 92 -1.43 -10.59 -0.36
N THR A 93 -0.21 -11.05 -0.60
CA THR A 93 0.65 -11.62 0.44
C THR A 93 1.73 -10.60 0.76
N LEU A 94 1.86 -10.26 2.03
CA LEU A 94 2.97 -9.50 2.57
C LEU A 94 4.01 -10.50 3.06
N HIS A 95 5.23 -10.36 2.56
CA HIS A 95 6.36 -11.21 2.92
C HIS A 95 7.15 -10.59 4.06
N HIS A 96 7.95 -11.41 4.73
CA HIS A 96 8.90 -10.95 5.75
C HIS A 96 8.27 -10.18 6.92
N VAL A 97 7.02 -10.51 7.28
CA VAL A 97 6.28 -9.81 8.34
C VAL A 97 6.79 -10.24 9.71
N ILE A 98 7.14 -9.26 10.53
CA ILE A 98 7.67 -9.45 11.89
C ILE A 98 6.68 -9.02 12.97
N GLY A 99 5.66 -8.23 12.63
CA GLY A 99 4.63 -7.84 13.59
C GLY A 99 3.35 -7.34 12.95
N VAL A 100 2.23 -7.53 13.66
CA VAL A 100 0.90 -7.03 13.29
C VAL A 100 0.23 -6.47 14.53
N GLN A 101 -0.32 -5.26 14.40
CA GLN A 101 -1.19 -4.67 15.42
C GLN A 101 -2.57 -4.34 14.83
N THR A 102 -3.60 -4.50 15.66
CA THR A 102 -4.94 -3.97 15.39
C THR A 102 -5.55 -3.38 16.65
N GLY A 103 -6.29 -2.28 16.52
CA GLY A 103 -7.01 -1.63 17.60
C GLY A 103 -8.52 -1.78 17.44
N VAL A 104 -9.23 -2.16 18.51
CA VAL A 104 -10.69 -2.27 18.53
C VAL A 104 -11.26 -1.51 19.71
N GLY A 105 -12.35 -0.77 19.48
CA GLY A 105 -13.04 -0.01 20.52
C GLY A 105 -13.51 -0.88 21.70
N LYS A 106 -13.65 -0.27 22.89
CA LYS A 106 -13.87 -0.94 24.20
C LYS A 106 -15.12 -1.81 24.27
N ASN A 107 -16.10 -1.60 23.40
CA ASN A 107 -17.19 -2.56 23.26
C ASN A 107 -16.66 -3.72 22.41
N TYR A 108 -16.32 -4.84 23.06
CA TYR A 108 -15.72 -6.05 22.46
C TYR A 108 -16.45 -6.67 21.24
N ASN A 109 -17.55 -6.07 20.80
CA ASN A 109 -18.33 -6.43 19.62
C ASN A 109 -17.99 -5.56 18.38
N PHE A 110 -17.08 -4.58 18.50
CA PHE A 110 -16.59 -3.87 17.32
C PHE A 110 -15.75 -4.80 16.45
N MET A 111 -15.95 -4.68 15.14
CA MET A 111 -15.22 -5.45 14.15
C MET A 111 -13.80 -4.92 13.98
N VAL A 112 -12.88 -5.80 13.60
CA VAL A 112 -11.56 -5.40 13.10
C VAL A 112 -11.75 -4.67 11.77
N THR A 113 -11.46 -3.37 11.77
CA THR A 113 -11.63 -2.48 10.61
C THR A 113 -10.31 -2.01 10.01
N GLY A 114 -9.18 -2.38 10.62
CA GLY A 114 -7.85 -2.02 10.16
C GLY A 114 -6.72 -2.71 10.93
N TYR A 115 -5.51 -2.57 10.40
CA TYR A 115 -4.26 -3.05 10.96
C TYR A 115 -3.24 -1.92 10.87
N ASP A 116 -2.66 -1.53 11.99
CA ASP A 116 -1.68 -0.46 12.08
C ASP A 116 -0.78 -0.63 13.31
N PRO A 117 0.55 -0.84 13.13
CA PRO A 117 1.21 -1.20 11.88
C PRO A 117 1.16 -2.72 11.60
N ILE A 118 1.35 -3.09 10.33
CA ILE A 118 1.95 -4.35 9.93
C ILE A 118 3.41 -4.04 9.55
N SER A 119 4.36 -4.59 10.30
CA SER A 119 5.79 -4.34 10.10
C SER A 119 6.44 -5.50 9.35
N ALA A 120 7.15 -5.20 8.26
CA ALA A 120 7.79 -6.21 7.43
C ALA A 120 9.18 -5.79 6.97
N GLY A 121 10.12 -6.73 6.91
CA GLY A 121 11.39 -6.53 6.22
C GLY A 121 11.19 -6.46 4.69
N LEU A 122 12.20 -5.98 3.97
CA LEU A 122 12.26 -6.15 2.50
C LEU A 122 12.76 -7.55 2.11
N THR A 123 13.54 -8.18 2.98
CA THR A 123 14.09 -9.53 2.85
C THR A 123 14.19 -10.19 4.23
N ASP A 124 14.54 -11.47 4.26
CA ASP A 124 14.93 -12.17 5.50
C ASP A 124 16.25 -11.66 6.10
N GLU A 125 17.06 -10.92 5.32
CA GLU A 125 18.31 -10.34 5.79
C GLU A 125 18.09 -8.96 6.44
N ASN A 126 18.82 -8.68 7.53
CA ASN A 126 18.74 -7.42 8.27
C ASN A 126 19.42 -6.24 7.55
N SER A 127 20.11 -6.48 6.45
CA SER A 127 20.79 -5.46 5.67
C SER A 127 20.87 -5.82 4.20
N MET A 128 20.86 -4.83 3.32
CA MET A 128 20.97 -5.00 1.87
C MET A 128 21.59 -3.75 1.24
N SER A 129 22.04 -3.84 -0.01
CA SER A 129 22.43 -2.62 -0.72
C SER A 129 21.23 -1.70 -0.93
N HIS A 130 21.48 -0.39 -1.00
CA HIS A 130 20.45 0.61 -1.23
C HIS A 130 19.71 0.40 -2.57
N ASP A 131 20.42 -0.07 -3.59
CA ASP A 131 19.82 -0.32 -4.90
C ASP A 131 18.94 -1.57 -4.90
N GLN A 132 19.32 -2.62 -4.16
CA GLN A 132 18.43 -3.77 -3.92
C GLN A 132 17.15 -3.32 -3.22
N ALA A 133 17.24 -2.50 -2.16
CA ALA A 133 16.05 -1.98 -1.47
C ALA A 133 15.10 -1.23 -2.40
N ARG A 134 15.66 -0.37 -3.27
CA ARG A 134 14.91 0.37 -4.29
C ARG A 134 14.20 -0.57 -5.26
N LEU A 135 14.90 -1.58 -5.78
CA LEU A 135 14.34 -2.54 -6.74
C LEU A 135 13.26 -3.42 -6.10
N GLU A 136 13.45 -3.88 -4.87
CA GLU A 136 12.43 -4.65 -4.13
C GLU A 136 11.16 -3.82 -3.90
N MET A 137 11.30 -2.56 -3.50
CA MET A 137 10.16 -1.66 -3.33
C MET A 137 9.39 -1.40 -4.63
N LEU A 138 10.09 -1.18 -5.75
CA LEU A 138 9.48 -1.07 -7.07
C LEU A 138 8.76 -2.37 -7.49
N SER A 139 9.32 -3.52 -7.13
CA SER A 139 8.69 -4.84 -7.36
C SER A 139 7.39 -4.98 -6.56
N ILE A 140 7.38 -4.56 -5.29
CA ILE A 140 6.17 -4.54 -4.45
C ILE A 140 5.10 -3.65 -5.07
N PHE A 141 5.43 -2.43 -5.52
CA PHE A 141 4.46 -1.55 -6.18
C PHE A 141 3.87 -2.17 -7.44
N LYS A 142 4.71 -2.79 -8.26
CA LYS A 142 4.24 -3.52 -9.44
C LYS A 142 3.27 -4.64 -9.07
N HIS A 143 3.59 -5.44 -8.06
CA HIS A 143 2.73 -6.52 -7.60
C HIS A 143 1.37 -6.01 -7.11
N LEU A 144 1.37 -4.93 -6.31
CA LEU A 144 0.16 -4.28 -5.82
C LEU A 144 -0.73 -3.81 -6.98
N LYS A 145 -0.13 -3.15 -7.98
CA LYS A 145 -0.82 -2.69 -9.19
C LYS A 145 -1.41 -3.84 -9.99
N ASP A 146 -0.66 -4.94 -10.16
CA ASP A 146 -1.15 -6.15 -10.83
C ASP A 146 -2.32 -6.81 -10.08
N LYS A 147 -2.43 -6.57 -8.77
CA LYS A 147 -3.57 -6.96 -7.91
C LYS A 147 -4.67 -5.90 -7.84
N GLY A 148 -4.61 -4.86 -8.65
CA GLY A 148 -5.64 -3.82 -8.76
C GLY A 148 -5.64 -2.81 -7.61
N TRP A 149 -4.56 -2.72 -6.84
CA TRP A 149 -4.33 -1.57 -5.96
C TRP A 149 -3.88 -0.39 -6.81
N GLN A 150 -4.48 0.77 -6.58
CA GLN A 150 -4.18 1.99 -7.31
C GLN A 150 -3.74 3.08 -6.34
N ARG A 151 -2.90 3.99 -6.83
CA ARG A 151 -2.54 5.19 -6.07
C ARG A 151 -3.81 5.95 -5.69
N TYR A 152 -3.86 6.41 -4.44
CA TYR A 152 -4.89 7.31 -3.96
C TYR A 152 -4.28 8.64 -3.55
N ILE A 153 -4.81 9.71 -4.12
CA ILE A 153 -4.43 11.09 -3.80
C ILE A 153 -5.51 11.66 -2.89
N SER A 154 -5.12 12.06 -1.68
CA SER A 154 -5.98 12.68 -0.67
C SER A 154 -6.81 13.82 -1.25
N LEU A 155 -8.06 13.98 -0.80
CA LEU A 155 -9.07 14.84 -1.45
C LEU A 155 -8.65 16.31 -1.58
N SER A 156 -7.80 16.79 -0.67
CA SER A 156 -7.25 18.15 -0.65
C SER A 156 -5.93 18.30 -1.39
N GLU A 157 -5.30 17.20 -1.78
CA GLU A 157 -3.93 17.20 -2.31
C GLU A 157 -3.90 17.31 -3.83
N PRO A 158 -2.90 18.02 -4.39
CA PRO A 158 -2.79 18.22 -5.82
C PRO A 158 -2.51 16.89 -6.55
N ARG A 159 -3.04 16.75 -7.76
CA ARG A 159 -2.89 15.53 -8.58
C ARG A 159 -1.56 15.54 -9.33
N LEU A 160 -0.45 15.39 -8.61
CA LEU A 160 0.90 15.35 -9.17
C LEU A 160 1.31 13.91 -9.47
N THR A 161 2.10 13.70 -10.52
CA THR A 161 2.61 12.38 -10.92
C THR A 161 4.11 12.40 -11.17
N GLY A 162 4.73 11.24 -11.12
CA GLY A 162 6.14 11.06 -11.47
C GLY A 162 7.08 12.01 -10.72
N LYS A 163 7.95 12.69 -11.49
CA LYS A 163 8.95 13.62 -10.96
C LYS A 163 8.33 14.79 -10.20
N ASP A 164 7.20 15.33 -10.66
CA ASP A 164 6.51 16.45 -9.99
C ASP A 164 6.01 16.04 -8.60
N ALA A 165 5.48 14.82 -8.46
CA ALA A 165 5.08 14.27 -7.16
C ALA A 165 6.29 14.09 -6.22
N TRP A 166 7.41 13.59 -6.75
CA TRP A 166 8.63 13.45 -5.98
C TRP A 166 9.19 14.80 -5.53
N ASP A 167 9.31 15.78 -6.44
CA ASP A 167 9.82 17.13 -6.13
C ASP A 167 8.96 17.87 -5.11
N TYR A 168 7.65 17.66 -5.16
CA TYR A 168 6.71 18.23 -4.20
C TYR A 168 6.84 17.57 -2.83
N ALA A 169 6.98 16.25 -2.77
CA ALA A 169 7.16 15.51 -1.51
C ALA A 169 8.48 15.82 -0.80
N GLN A 170 9.50 16.35 -1.49
CA GLN A 170 10.73 16.85 -0.85
C GLN A 170 10.53 18.14 -0.05
N LYS A 171 9.41 18.84 -0.25
CA LYS A 171 9.13 20.16 0.33
C LYS A 171 7.91 20.14 1.25
N GLU A 172 6.98 19.25 0.95
CA GLU A 172 5.67 19.17 1.58
C GLU A 172 5.39 17.74 2.02
N PHE A 173 4.60 17.58 3.09
CA PHE A 173 4.18 16.26 3.54
C PHE A 173 3.16 15.65 2.55
N TYR A 174 3.64 14.89 1.56
CA TYR A 174 2.86 14.42 0.43
C TYR A 174 3.14 12.95 0.12
N GLU A 175 2.10 12.19 -0.23
CA GLU A 175 2.25 10.79 -0.62
C GLU A 175 2.81 10.64 -2.04
N LEU A 176 3.92 9.90 -2.13
CA LEU A 176 4.68 9.68 -3.34
C LEU A 176 3.91 8.85 -4.39
N ASP A 177 4.39 8.91 -5.64
CA ASP A 177 3.84 8.14 -6.76
C ASP A 177 4.48 6.74 -6.86
N PRO A 178 3.74 5.64 -6.60
CA PRO A 178 4.30 4.29 -6.66
C PRO A 178 4.65 3.84 -8.10
N ASP A 179 4.16 4.54 -9.12
CA ASP A 179 4.51 4.26 -10.54
C ASP A 179 5.78 4.99 -11.00
N TYR A 180 6.36 5.87 -10.18
CA TYR A 180 7.57 6.61 -10.55
C TYR A 180 8.82 5.73 -10.42
N PRO A 181 9.60 5.52 -11.51
CA PRO A 181 10.78 4.67 -11.48
C PRO A 181 11.97 5.42 -10.87
N TYR A 182 12.01 5.54 -9.54
CA TYR A 182 13.09 6.24 -8.82
C TYR A 182 14.46 5.74 -9.29
N THR A 183 15.35 6.67 -9.64
CA THR A 183 16.79 6.38 -9.75
C THR A 183 17.38 6.08 -8.38
N LEU A 184 18.58 5.49 -8.33
CA LEU A 184 19.27 5.28 -7.05
C LEU A 184 19.53 6.62 -6.33
N ASP A 185 19.91 7.66 -7.06
CA ASP A 185 20.18 8.97 -6.48
C ASP A 185 18.92 9.61 -5.88
N GLU A 186 17.77 9.50 -6.56
CA GLU A 186 16.48 9.97 -6.03
C GLU A 186 16.02 9.13 -4.83
N TRP A 187 16.23 7.81 -4.88
CA TRP A 187 15.93 6.91 -3.76
C TRP A 187 16.75 7.24 -2.51
N MET A 188 18.02 7.59 -2.69
CA MET A 188 18.89 7.98 -1.58
C MET A 188 18.51 9.32 -0.95
N GLN A 189 17.78 10.17 -1.68
CA GLN A 189 17.24 11.43 -1.17
C GLN A 189 15.91 11.26 -0.42
N LEU A 190 15.23 10.13 -0.55
CA LEU A 190 14.02 9.86 0.22
C LEU A 190 14.33 9.76 1.72
N GLU A 191 13.67 10.59 2.51
CA GLU A 191 13.76 10.61 3.97
C GLU A 191 13.12 9.36 4.60
N ASP A 192 13.53 9.02 5.83
CA ASP A 192 12.79 8.06 6.65
C ASP A 192 11.33 8.52 6.81
N GLY A 193 10.37 7.60 6.70
CA GLY A 193 8.97 7.96 6.76
C GLY A 193 8.37 8.40 5.42
N SER A 194 9.14 8.40 4.32
CA SER A 194 8.60 8.51 2.97
C SER A 194 7.48 7.49 2.75
N ARG A 195 6.38 7.94 2.16
CA ARG A 195 5.11 7.19 2.18
C ARG A 195 4.37 7.20 0.85
N TRP A 196 3.60 6.16 0.64
CA TRP A 196 2.70 5.97 -0.50
C TRP A 196 1.31 5.60 0.02
N LEU A 197 0.27 6.11 -0.62
CA LEU A 197 -1.11 5.79 -0.28
C LEU A 197 -1.79 5.13 -1.48
N LEU A 198 -2.32 3.93 -1.25
CA LEU A 198 -3.00 3.13 -2.24
C LEU A 198 -4.40 2.77 -1.75
N GLN A 199 -5.28 2.42 -2.68
CA GLN A 199 -6.64 2.00 -2.39
C GLN A 199 -7.06 0.84 -3.30
N ALA A 200 -7.85 -0.07 -2.76
CA ALA A 200 -8.57 -1.07 -3.53
C ALA A 200 -9.90 -1.36 -2.85
N ASN A 201 -11.02 -1.24 -3.59
CA ASN A 201 -12.35 -1.70 -3.15
C ASN A 201 -12.72 -1.34 -1.68
N GLY A 202 -12.50 -0.09 -1.29
CA GLY A 202 -12.89 0.42 0.03
C GLY A 202 -11.91 0.07 1.16
N ILE A 203 -10.73 -0.45 0.85
CA ILE A 203 -9.60 -0.55 1.78
C ILE A 203 -8.50 0.39 1.30
N TYR A 204 -7.97 1.17 2.25
CA TYR A 204 -6.88 2.11 2.04
C TYR A 204 -5.63 1.56 2.70
N MET A 205 -4.50 1.68 2.02
CA MET A 205 -3.21 1.19 2.47
C MET A 205 -2.19 2.32 2.44
N THR A 206 -1.66 2.70 3.60
CA THR A 206 -0.47 3.56 3.68
C THR A 206 0.75 2.68 3.81
N MET A 207 1.68 2.77 2.85
CA MET A 207 3.01 2.17 2.96
C MET A 207 3.99 3.23 3.41
N THR A 208 4.71 2.98 4.48
CA THR A 208 5.76 3.87 4.99
C THR A 208 7.09 3.13 4.94
N MET A 209 8.04 3.65 4.17
CA MET A 209 9.41 3.16 4.19
C MET A 209 10.08 3.61 5.48
N ARG A 210 10.75 2.68 6.14
CA ARG A 210 11.61 2.94 7.27
C ARG A 210 13.04 2.51 6.96
N ARG A 211 14.01 3.34 7.32
CA ARG A 211 15.43 3.12 7.04
C ARG A 211 16.28 3.61 8.21
N ASP A 212 17.37 2.88 8.47
CA ASP A 212 18.35 3.29 9.49
C ASP A 212 19.16 4.48 8.96
N GLU A 213 18.88 5.68 9.48
CA GLU A 213 19.56 6.93 9.10
C GLU A 213 21.07 6.90 9.36
N SER A 214 21.57 6.00 10.21
CA SER A 214 23.00 5.83 10.44
C SER A 214 23.70 5.01 9.34
N LYS A 215 22.95 4.38 8.43
CA LYS A 215 23.46 3.50 7.37
C LYS A 215 23.11 4.02 5.98
N MET A 216 23.54 5.25 5.69
CA MET A 216 23.17 5.99 4.48
C MET A 216 24.30 6.12 3.45
N ASP A 217 25.46 5.52 3.71
CA ASP A 217 26.58 5.47 2.77
C ASP A 217 26.20 4.59 1.57
N PRO A 218 26.03 5.14 0.34
CA PRO A 218 25.55 4.39 -0.82
C PRO A 218 26.42 3.17 -1.19
N GLN A 219 27.68 3.15 -0.74
CA GLN A 219 28.64 2.07 -1.00
C GLN A 219 28.62 0.96 0.07
N LYS A 220 27.81 1.11 1.13
CA LYS A 220 27.66 0.13 2.21
C LYS A 220 26.23 -0.39 2.27
N PRO A 221 25.99 -1.55 2.91
CA PRO A 221 24.64 -2.02 3.16
C PRO A 221 23.84 -1.07 4.08
N GLY A 222 22.61 -0.79 3.68
CA GLY A 222 21.59 -0.14 4.51
C GLY A 222 20.75 -1.15 5.28
N ALA A 223 19.82 -0.65 6.09
CA ALA A 223 18.79 -1.47 6.76
C ALA A 223 17.43 -0.82 6.55
N TYR A 224 16.44 -1.63 6.18
CA TYR A 224 15.12 -1.19 5.72
C TYR A 224 14.02 -2.08 6.26
N TYR A 225 12.87 -1.47 6.55
CA TYR A 225 11.61 -2.19 6.73
C TYR A 225 10.45 -1.33 6.21
N ILE A 226 9.31 -1.97 5.95
CA ILE A 226 8.07 -1.30 5.54
C ILE A 226 7.08 -1.42 6.70
N SER A 227 6.45 -0.30 7.02
CA SER A 227 5.24 -0.27 7.84
C SER A 227 4.05 -0.11 6.93
N TYR A 228 3.12 -1.07 6.97
CA TYR A 228 1.83 -0.97 6.30
C TYR A 228 0.75 -0.62 7.31
N GLU A 229 -0.06 0.38 6.99
CA GLU A 229 -1.33 0.66 7.64
C GLU A 229 -2.43 0.25 6.66
N PHE A 230 -3.38 -0.57 7.09
CA PHE A 230 -4.60 -0.85 6.34
C PHE A 230 -5.81 -0.37 7.12
N VAL A 231 -6.68 0.41 6.49
CA VAL A 231 -7.92 0.87 7.11
C VAL A 231 -9.10 0.75 6.15
N SER A 232 -10.28 0.45 6.71
CA SER A 232 -11.53 0.45 5.94
C SER A 232 -11.93 1.86 5.50
N GLU A 233 -12.77 1.97 4.46
CA GLU A 233 -13.25 3.22 3.89
C GLU A 233 -13.87 4.17 4.93
N LYS A 234 -14.64 3.62 5.87
CA LYS A 234 -15.21 4.41 6.96
C LYS A 234 -14.11 5.01 7.84
N GLU A 235 -13.14 4.20 8.26
CA GLU A 235 -12.05 4.65 9.13
C GLU A 235 -11.15 5.65 8.41
N TYR A 236 -10.87 5.44 7.13
CA TYR A 236 -10.11 6.39 6.31
C TYR A 236 -10.75 7.78 6.28
N TYR A 237 -12.07 7.85 6.11
CA TYR A 237 -12.78 9.13 6.06
C TYR A 237 -13.21 9.68 7.43
N ALA A 238 -13.19 8.88 8.49
CA ALA A 238 -13.63 9.28 9.84
C ALA A 238 -12.99 10.59 10.34
N PRO A 239 -11.69 10.86 10.13
CA PRO A 239 -11.05 12.09 10.57
C PRO A 239 -11.66 13.37 9.99
N TYR A 240 -12.24 13.34 8.78
CA TYR A 240 -12.89 14.51 8.17
C TYR A 240 -14.18 14.93 8.88
N PHE A 241 -14.73 14.06 9.73
CA PHE A 241 -15.98 14.30 10.45
C PHE A 241 -15.76 14.54 11.95
N LYS A 242 -14.51 14.74 12.37
CA LYS A 242 -14.15 14.99 13.76
C LYS A 242 -14.83 16.27 14.26
N ASP A 243 -15.40 16.16 15.46
CA ASP A 243 -16.02 17.27 16.19
C ASP A 243 -15.49 17.19 17.63
N ASP A 244 -15.25 18.34 18.26
CA ASP A 244 -14.77 18.41 19.65
C ASP A 244 -15.80 17.82 20.64
N ASP A 245 -17.07 17.78 20.25
CA ASP A 245 -18.10 17.02 20.94
C ASP A 245 -18.09 15.55 20.48
N LEU A 246 -17.60 14.66 21.35
CA LEU A 246 -17.53 13.22 21.11
C LEU A 246 -18.85 12.60 20.66
N LYS A 247 -20.00 13.07 21.18
CA LYS A 247 -21.31 12.55 20.76
C LYS A 247 -21.63 12.96 19.33
N LYS A 248 -21.29 14.19 18.94
CA LYS A 248 -21.47 14.64 17.56
C LYS A 248 -20.53 13.90 16.62
N TRP A 249 -19.29 13.67 17.04
CA TRP A 249 -18.36 12.85 16.27
C TRP A 249 -18.93 11.45 16.01
N GLU A 250 -19.43 10.74 17.03
CA GLU A 250 -20.05 9.42 16.86
C GLU A 250 -21.25 9.46 15.90
N ILE A 251 -22.12 10.47 16.01
CA ILE A 251 -23.27 10.65 15.12
C ILE A 251 -22.82 10.92 13.68
N ASN A 252 -21.81 11.77 13.49
CA ASN A 252 -21.27 12.11 12.16
C ASN A 252 -20.60 10.88 11.53
N ALA A 253 -19.79 10.15 12.31
CA ALA A 253 -19.14 8.92 11.88
C ALA A 253 -20.16 7.82 11.50
N ALA A 254 -21.34 7.79 12.13
CA ALA A 254 -22.42 6.87 11.74
C ALA A 254 -23.12 7.29 10.43
N ARG A 255 -23.14 8.59 10.10
CA ARG A 255 -23.79 9.16 8.91
C ARG A 255 -22.81 9.62 7.83
N TRP A 256 -21.56 9.17 7.92
CA TRP A 256 -20.44 9.67 7.11
C TRP A 256 -20.72 9.60 5.59
N VAL A 257 -21.38 8.55 5.10
CA VAL A 257 -21.75 8.40 3.68
C VAL A 257 -22.64 9.56 3.19
N ALA A 258 -23.57 10.03 4.04
CA ALA A 258 -24.45 11.14 3.72
C ALA A 258 -23.73 12.49 3.77
N LEU A 259 -22.72 12.62 4.63
CA LEU A 259 -21.92 13.84 4.78
C LEU A 259 -20.78 13.95 3.75
N TYR A 260 -20.31 12.82 3.24
CA TYR A 260 -19.19 12.73 2.31
C TYR A 260 -19.28 13.66 1.09
N PRO A 261 -20.43 13.83 0.40
CA PRO A 261 -20.51 14.76 -0.74
C PRO A 261 -20.15 16.20 -0.37
N GLY A 262 -20.50 16.65 0.85
CA GLY A 262 -20.16 17.98 1.36
C GLY A 262 -18.65 18.11 1.61
N ILE A 263 -18.08 17.16 2.35
CA ILE A 263 -16.64 17.10 2.62
C ILE A 263 -15.83 17.02 1.32
N LYS A 264 -16.22 16.15 0.39
CA LYS A 264 -15.55 16.00 -0.91
C LYS A 264 -15.54 17.33 -1.67
N LYS A 265 -16.66 18.06 -1.66
CA LYS A 265 -16.73 19.37 -2.31
C LYS A 265 -15.76 20.36 -1.68
N GLU A 266 -15.72 20.44 -0.35
CA GLU A 266 -14.82 21.34 0.39
C GLU A 266 -13.34 21.01 0.13
N MET A 267 -12.96 19.73 0.27
CA MET A 267 -11.58 19.29 0.03
C MET A 267 -11.15 19.53 -1.43
N ASN A 268 -12.05 19.29 -2.40
CA ASN A 268 -11.76 19.59 -3.81
C ASN A 268 -11.57 21.09 -4.08
N GLN A 269 -12.19 21.99 -3.31
CA GLN A 269 -11.93 23.43 -3.41
C GLN A 269 -10.52 23.77 -2.93
N ILE A 270 -10.06 23.14 -1.86
CA ILE A 270 -8.67 23.27 -1.37
C ILE A 270 -7.69 22.76 -2.43
N ARG A 271 -7.93 21.56 -2.98
CA ARG A 271 -7.15 20.98 -4.07
C ARG A 271 -7.07 21.94 -5.27
N ALA A 272 -8.22 22.46 -5.72
CA ALA A 272 -8.27 23.36 -6.88
C ALA A 272 -7.43 24.63 -6.68
N LYS A 273 -7.40 25.18 -5.46
CA LYS A 273 -6.54 26.33 -5.13
C LYS A 273 -5.06 25.96 -5.23
N LYS A 274 -4.64 24.86 -4.59
CA LYS A 274 -3.25 24.36 -4.66
C LYS A 274 -2.83 24.10 -6.11
N GLU A 275 -3.68 23.42 -6.88
CA GLU A 275 -3.40 23.10 -8.29
C GLU A 275 -3.28 24.36 -9.16
N ALA A 276 -4.05 25.42 -8.89
CA ALA A 276 -3.92 26.69 -9.60
C ALA A 276 -2.56 27.38 -9.31
N GLU A 277 -2.11 27.34 -8.06
CA GLU A 277 -0.80 27.87 -7.64
C GLU A 277 0.37 27.10 -8.29
N LEU A 278 0.25 25.77 -8.38
CA LEU A 278 1.26 24.92 -9.03
C LEU A 278 1.27 25.09 -10.57
N LYS A 279 0.09 25.20 -11.20
CA LYS A 279 -0.01 25.51 -12.64
C LYS A 279 0.63 26.85 -12.98
N ALA A 280 0.49 27.86 -12.13
CA ALA A 280 1.14 29.16 -12.32
C ALA A 280 2.68 29.07 -12.26
N GLN A 281 3.23 28.02 -11.65
CA GLN A 281 4.66 27.70 -11.61
C GLN A 281 5.11 26.79 -12.76
N GLY A 282 4.20 26.39 -13.66
CA GLY A 282 4.49 25.50 -14.79
C GLY A 282 4.47 24.00 -14.44
N ILE A 283 3.99 23.62 -13.25
CA ILE A 283 3.86 22.21 -12.83
C ILE A 283 2.61 21.60 -13.47
N MET A 284 2.73 20.38 -13.97
CA MET A 284 1.62 19.68 -14.62
C MET A 284 0.72 18.99 -13.59
N ILE A 285 -0.59 19.08 -13.82
CA ILE A 285 -1.61 18.42 -13.00
C ILE A 285 -2.22 17.28 -13.82
N ASP A 286 -2.27 16.10 -13.23
CA ASP A 286 -2.97 14.95 -13.80
C ASP A 286 -4.49 15.14 -13.68
N GLU A 287 -5.07 15.79 -14.68
CA GLU A 287 -6.51 15.98 -14.77
C GLU A 287 -7.27 14.68 -15.10
N SER A 288 -6.56 13.61 -15.49
CA SER A 288 -7.17 12.31 -15.78
C SER A 288 -7.48 11.51 -14.51
N TYR A 289 -6.75 11.75 -13.40
CA TYR A 289 -7.03 11.11 -12.12
C TYR A 289 -8.45 11.38 -11.63
N GLN A 290 -9.15 10.31 -11.27
CA GLN A 290 -10.48 10.33 -10.67
C GLN A 290 -10.42 9.71 -9.28
N ASP A 291 -10.96 10.40 -8.27
CA ASP A 291 -11.04 9.78 -6.93
C ASP A 291 -11.90 8.50 -7.01
N PRO A 292 -11.50 7.40 -6.36
CA PRO A 292 -12.29 6.17 -6.33
C PRO A 292 -13.72 6.41 -5.83
N PRO A 293 -14.73 5.71 -6.38
CA PRO A 293 -16.08 5.78 -5.86
C PRO A 293 -16.17 5.13 -4.48
N LEU A 294 -17.07 5.65 -3.64
CA LEU A 294 -17.35 4.99 -2.35
C LEU A 294 -17.97 3.60 -2.57
N VAL A 295 -17.41 2.60 -1.91
CA VAL A 295 -17.95 1.23 -1.93
C VAL A 295 -19.11 1.08 -0.95
N SER A 296 -19.06 1.79 0.18
CA SER A 296 -20.10 1.77 1.23
C SER A 296 -21.42 2.44 0.84
N LYS A 297 -21.53 2.93 -0.41
CA LYS A 297 -22.79 3.41 -1.00
C LYS A 297 -23.66 2.29 -1.58
N LYS A 298 -23.13 1.07 -1.68
CA LYS A 298 -23.84 -0.13 -2.14
C LYS A 298 -24.30 -0.98 -0.96
#